data_AF-A0A1G0HDQ9-F1
#
_entry.id   AF-A0A1G0HDQ9-F1
#
_cell.length_a   1.000
_cell.length_b   1.000
_cell.length_c   1.000
_cell.angle_alpha   90.00
_cell.angle_beta   90.00
_cell.angle_gamma   90.00
#
_symmetry.space_group_name_H-M   'P 1'
#
loop_
_entity.id
_entity.type
_entity.pdbx_description
1 polymer ?
#
loop_
_entity_poly.entity_id
_entity_poly.type
_entity_poly.pdbx_seq_one_letter_code
_entity_poly.pdbx_strand_id
1 'polypeptide(L)' 'MSPITQIEFEQILNDPSSSYAHPDDVLRDSRLSREQQRAILKLWAFDAREIEVAQAENMLGDASPLHQVLLALNKLS' A
#
# COMPACT_ATOMS: atom_id res chain seq x y z
N MET A 1 14.86 -15.27 6.55
CA MET A 1 13.39 -15.08 6.52
C MET A 1 12.83 -15.97 5.43
N SER A 2 11.72 -16.65 5.69
CA SER A 2 11.02 -17.43 4.66
C SER A 2 10.20 -16.49 3.76
N PRO A 3 10.04 -16.79 2.46
CA PRO A 3 9.15 -16.04 1.60
C PRO A 3 7.72 -16.15 2.11
N ILE A 4 6.89 -15.14 1.82
CA ILE A 4 5.48 -15.20 2.21
C ILE A 4 4.78 -16.32 1.43
N THR A 5 3.80 -16.95 2.07
CA THR A 5 2.93 -17.93 1.41
C THR A 5 1.89 -17.21 0.55
N GLN A 6 1.28 -17.95 -0.38
CA GLN A 6 0.21 -17.40 -1.22
C GLN A 6 -1.01 -16.95 -0.40
N ILE A 7 -1.35 -17.68 0.67
CA ILE A 7 -2.47 -17.33 1.55
C ILE A 7 -2.20 -16.00 2.27
N GLU A 8 -0.99 -15.82 2.81
CA GLU A 8 -0.59 -14.54 3.42
C GLU A 8 -0.62 -13.40 2.41
N PHE A 9 -0.21 -13.65 1.16
CA PHE A 9 -0.22 -12.64 0.11
C PHE A 9 -1.64 -12.19 -0.24
N GLU A 10 -2.56 -13.15 -0.39
CA GLU A 10 -3.97 -12.87 -0.68
C GLU A 10 -4.65 -12.10 0.47
N GLN A 11 -4.32 -12.42 1.72
CA GLN A 11 -4.81 -11.68 2.89
C GLN A 11 -4.32 -10.22 2.89
N ILE A 12 -3.03 -10.01 2.61
CA ILE A 12 -2.45 -8.68 2.50
C ILE A 12 -3.10 -7.90 1.36
N LEU A 13 -3.36 -8.53 0.21
CA LEU A 13 -4.04 -7.87 -0.89
C LEU A 13 -5.46 -7.47 -0.50
N ASN A 14 -6.19 -8.28 0.25
CA ASN A 14 -7.56 -7.94 0.64
C ASN A 14 -7.64 -6.68 1.54
N ASP A 15 -6.67 -6.47 2.42
CA ASP A 15 -6.56 -5.23 3.21
C ASP A 15 -5.09 -4.92 3.54
N PRO A 16 -4.41 -4.15 2.66
CA PRO A 16 -3.01 -3.79 2.87
C PRO A 16 -2.81 -2.96 4.13
N SER A 17 -3.77 -2.09 4.45
CA SER A 17 -3.70 -1.15 5.57
C SER A 17 -3.85 -1.81 6.95
N SER A 18 -4.49 -2.98 7.00
CA SER A 18 -4.54 -3.84 8.19
C SER A 18 -3.23 -4.60 8.43
N SER A 19 -2.50 -4.91 7.35
CA SER A 19 -1.24 -5.64 7.42
C SER A 19 -0.01 -4.75 7.62
N TYR A 20 -0.07 -3.50 7.14
CA TYR A 20 1.04 -2.54 7.19
C TYR A 20 0.54 -1.19 7.67
N ALA A 21 1.32 -0.55 8.56
CA ALA A 21 0.98 0.78 9.07
C ALA A 21 1.31 1.88 8.05
N HIS A 22 2.36 1.69 7.24
CA HIS A 22 2.78 2.65 6.23
C HIS A 22 3.14 1.94 4.90
N PRO A 23 2.89 2.56 3.73
CA PRO A 23 3.25 1.98 2.42
C PRO A 23 4.75 1.64 2.28
N ASP A 24 5.62 2.42 2.94
CA ASP A 24 7.06 2.13 3.00
C ASP A 24 7.38 0.81 3.74
N ASP A 25 6.51 0.29 4.61
CA ASP A 25 6.73 -1.00 5.28
C ASP A 25 6.64 -2.16 4.28
N VAL A 26 5.80 -2.03 3.25
CA VAL A 26 5.71 -2.99 2.14
C VAL A 26 7.05 -3.06 1.39
N LEU A 27 7.69 -1.91 1.17
CA LEU A 27 9.00 -1.84 0.51
C LEU A 27 10.11 -2.45 1.35
N ARG A 28 10.00 -2.37 2.67
CA ARG A 28 10.97 -2.91 3.64
C ARG A 28 10.78 -4.40 3.90
N ASP A 29 9.62 -4.98 3.55
CA ASP A 29 9.39 -6.41 3.73
C ASP A 29 10.17 -7.23 2.71
N SER A 30 11.33 -7.72 3.15
CA SER A 30 12.20 -8.60 2.36
C SER A 30 11.62 -9.98 2.05
N ARG A 31 10.46 -10.34 2.62
CA ARG A 31 9.75 -11.58 2.29
C ARG A 31 8.96 -11.47 0.99
N LEU A 32 8.70 -10.24 0.52
CA LEU A 32 7.97 -9.95 -0.71
C LEU A 32 8.93 -9.83 -1.90
N SER A 33 8.49 -10.30 -3.06
CA SER A 33 9.14 -9.94 -4.33
C SER A 33 8.77 -8.51 -4.75
N ARG A 34 9.57 -7.90 -5.63
CA ARG A 34 9.24 -6.58 -6.20
C ARG A 34 7.86 -6.55 -6.87
N GLU A 35 7.46 -7.64 -7.50
CA GLU A 35 6.13 -7.75 -8.14
C GLU A 35 5.01 -7.79 -7.10
N GLN A 36 5.20 -8.52 -5.99
CA GLN A 36 4.25 -8.57 -4.88
C GLN A 36 4.14 -7.21 -4.20
N GLN A 37 5.26 -6.55 -3.91
CA GLN A 37 5.27 -5.19 -3.35
C GLN A 37 4.49 -4.22 -4.24
N ARG A 38 4.71 -4.28 -5.56
CA ARG A 38 3.99 -3.45 -6.53
C ARG A 38 2.50 -3.75 -6.56
N ALA A 39 2.10 -5.01 -6.49
CA ALA A 39 0.68 -5.40 -6.48
C ALA A 39 -0.04 -4.86 -5.24
N ILE A 40 0.56 -5.02 -4.06
CA ILE A 40 0.02 -4.53 -2.79
C ILE A 40 -0.13 -3.02 -2.82
N LEU A 41 0.93 -2.29 -3.21
CA LEU A 41 0.89 -0.83 -3.24
C LEU A 41 -0.09 -0.27 -4.28
N LYS A 42 -0.28 -0.94 -5.43
CA LYS A 42 -1.29 -0.53 -6.42
C LYS A 42 -2.71 -0.65 -5.87
N LEU A 43 -2.99 -1.75 -5.18
CA LEU A 43 -4.31 -1.99 -4.60
C LEU A 43 -4.58 -1.00 -3.46
N TRP A 44 -3.59 -0.80 -2.59
CA TRP A 44 -3.68 0.21 -1.54
C TRP A 44 -3.90 1.63 -2.10
N ALA A 45 -3.27 1.99 -3.21
CA ALA A 45 -3.51 3.28 -3.87
C ALA A 45 -4.95 3.40 -4.40
N PHE A 46 -5.52 2.30 -4.88
CA PHE A 46 -6.91 2.27 -5.33
C PHE A 46 -7.87 2.48 -4.15
N ASP A 47 -7.68 1.76 -3.05
CA ASP A 47 -8.51 1.89 -1.84
C ASP A 47 -8.39 3.29 -1.22
N ALA A 48 -7.17 3.82 -1.13
CA ALA A 48 -6.91 5.17 -0.60
C ALA A 48 -7.57 6.26 -1.46
N ARG A 49 -7.68 6.05 -2.78
CA ARG A 49 -8.35 6.98 -3.70
C ARG A 49 -9.87 6.97 -3.50
N GLU A 50 -10.48 5.80 -3.28
CA GLU A 50 -11.91 5.70 -2.98
C GLU A 50 -12.25 6.40 -1.64
N ILE A 51 -11.34 6.34 -0.67
CA ILE A 51 -11.46 7.08 0.61
C ILE A 51 -11.32 8.59 0.39
N GLU A 52 -10.37 9.05 -0.44
CA GLU A 52 -10.22 10.48 -0.76
C GLU A 52 -11.46 11.07 -1.46
N VAL A 53 -12.13 10.32 -2.34
CA VAL A 53 -13.38 10.78 -2.97
C VAL A 53 -14.47 11.02 -1.92
N ALA A 54 -14.49 10.23 -0.83
CA ALA A 54 -15.41 10.43 0.28
C ALA A 54 -14.99 11.58 1.23
N GLN A 55 -13.71 11.98 1.24
CA GLN A 55 -13.15 13.00 2.15
C GLN A 55 -12.81 14.34 1.47
N ALA A 56 -13.03 14.49 0.16
CA ALA A 56 -12.73 15.70 -0.62
C ALA A 56 -13.44 16.99 -0.13
N GLU A 57 -14.33 16.91 0.87
CA GLU A 57 -14.91 18.07 1.55
C GLU A 57 -14.12 18.59 2.76
N ASN A 58 -13.08 17.89 3.24
CA ASN A 58 -12.35 18.35 4.42
C ASN A 58 -10.84 18.02 4.41
N MET A 59 -10.05 19.09 4.33
CA MET A 59 -8.69 19.26 4.85
C MET A 59 -7.52 19.25 3.85
N LEU A 60 -7.12 20.48 3.52
CA LEU A 60 -5.73 20.92 3.37
C LEU A 60 -4.89 20.49 4.59
N GLY A 61 -3.70 19.91 4.39
CA GLY A 61 -2.65 19.97 5.43
C GLY A 61 -1.59 18.88 5.37
N ASP A 62 -1.98 17.61 5.46
CA ASP A 62 -1.04 16.50 5.55
C ASP A 62 -1.06 15.67 4.27
N ALA A 63 0.11 15.24 3.80
CA ALA A 63 0.26 14.46 2.58
C ALA A 63 -0.67 13.25 2.63
N SER A 64 -1.65 13.24 1.73
CA SER A 64 -2.75 12.29 1.79
C SER A 64 -2.29 10.83 1.75
N PRO A 65 -3.06 9.89 2.30
CA PRO A 65 -2.73 8.47 2.25
C PRO A 65 -2.42 8.00 0.82
N LEU A 66 -3.16 8.51 -0.18
CA LEU A 66 -2.89 8.25 -1.60
C LEU A 66 -1.50 8.73 -2.03
N HIS A 67 -1.12 9.95 -1.65
CA HIS A 67 0.18 10.51 -1.99
C HIS A 67 1.34 9.65 -1.46
N GLN A 68 1.24 9.15 -0.23
CA GLN A 68 2.26 8.30 0.38
C GLN A 68 2.42 6.96 -0.36
N VAL A 69 1.31 6.34 -0.76
CA VAL A 69 1.34 5.10 -1.53
C VAL A 69 1.97 5.31 -2.92
N LEU A 70 1.62 6.42 -3.59
CA LEU A 70 2.20 6.76 -4.90
C LEU A 70 3.72 7.02 -4.83
N LEU A 71 4.19 7.68 -3.77
CA LEU A 71 5.63 7.84 -3.54
C LEU A 71 6.34 6.50 -3.36
N ALA A 72 5.74 5.58 -2.61
CA ALA A 72 6.27 4.23 -2.43
C ALA A 72 6.31 3.44 -3.76
N LEU A 73 5.27 3.54 -4.59
CA LEU A 73 5.24 2.95 -5.93
C LEU A 73 6.35 3.50 -6.83
N ASN A 74 6.63 4.80 -6.77
CA ASN A 74 7.67 5.41 -7.60
C ASN A 74 9.08 4.92 -7.24
N LYS A 75 9.32 4.55 -5.97
CA LYS A 75 10.60 3.96 -5.53
C LYS A 75 10.86 2.56 -6.12
N LEU A 76 9.82 1.90 -6.65
CA LEU A 76 9.93 0.60 -7.32
C LEU A 76 10.18 0.69 -8.83
N SER A 77 10.18 1.90 -9.40
CA SER A 77 10.44 2.13 -10.84
C SER A 77 11.85 1.76 -11.27
#